data_AF-A0A0P4VH50-F1
#
_entry.id   AF-A0A0P4VH50-F1
#
_cell.length_a   1.000
_cell.length_b   1.000
_cell.length_c   1.000
_cell.angle_alpha   90.00
_cell.angle_beta   90.00
_cell.angle_gamma   90.00
#
_symmetry.space_group_name_H-M   'P 1'
#
loop_
_entity.id
_entity.type
_entity.pdbx_description
1 polymer ?
#
loop_
_entity_poly.entity_id
_entity_poly.type
_entity_poly.pdbx_seq_one_letter_code
_entity_poly.pdbx_strand_id
1 'polypeptide(L)'
;VNYLLLVGILVQFNRAIGLVIGDSCRYDSDCFVEQSYCHMQQICECKENFLPTSDHQYCVATVGAICNSKHDCSTLENSICIEDRCLCSKGYVPDPHNSACRPVAQGENSDCDFDAQCQQLMGEFSTCTRRRCQCLPNHHFLGTCIRSKGLGDTCKNNTECFGNFLQCSMTDHRCVCRPGYSATSQGTCKSAAGASSRISDLLLIFLVILSIHFNF
;
A
#
# COMPACT_ATOMS: atom_id res chain seq x y z
N VAL A 1 -2.87 52.40 58.75
CA VAL A 1 -3.11 51.22 59.61
C VAL A 1 -4.58 51.29 59.99
N ASN A 2 -5.51 50.49 59.47
CA ASN A 2 -5.48 49.05 59.22
C ASN A 2 -6.26 48.77 57.91
N TYR A 3 -5.65 48.42 56.78
CA TYR A 3 -5.11 47.09 56.41
C TYR A 3 -6.04 45.88 56.58
N LEU A 4 -7.29 46.06 57.02
CA LEU A 4 -8.23 44.97 57.34
C LEU A 4 -9.54 44.99 56.52
N LEU A 5 -9.68 45.87 55.53
CA LEU A 5 -10.89 45.97 54.70
C LEU A 5 -10.68 45.81 53.19
N LEU A 6 -9.44 45.52 52.75
CA LEU A 6 -9.12 45.22 51.35
C LEU A 6 -8.57 43.79 51.15
N VAL A 7 -8.73 42.91 52.14
CA VAL A 7 -8.30 41.50 52.08
C VAL A 7 -9.50 40.53 51.99
N GLY A 8 -10.74 41.05 51.83
CA GLY A 8 -11.95 40.24 52.08
C GLY A 8 -12.85 39.91 50.90
N ILE A 9 -12.73 40.57 49.74
CA ILE A 9 -13.68 40.41 48.61
C ILE A 9 -12.89 40.69 47.32
N LEU A 10 -12.12 39.75 46.77
CA LEU A 10 -12.53 38.86 45.67
C LEU A 10 -11.51 37.69 45.50
N VAL A 11 -11.13 37.02 46.59
CA VAL A 11 -10.70 35.62 46.47
C VAL A 11 -11.99 34.84 46.27
N GLN A 12 -12.30 34.44 45.03
CA GLN A 12 -13.16 33.30 44.61
C GLN A 12 -13.63 33.48 43.16
N PHE A 13 -12.70 33.44 42.22
CA PHE A 13 -12.88 32.61 41.03
C PHE A 13 -11.61 31.78 40.90
N ASN A 14 -11.46 30.81 41.80
CA ASN A 14 -10.66 29.62 41.54
C ASN A 14 -11.33 28.90 40.36
N ARG A 15 -11.10 29.36 39.13
CA ARG A 15 -11.03 28.42 38.03
C ARG A 15 -9.64 27.83 38.17
N ALA A 16 -9.56 26.59 38.66
CA ALA A 16 -8.50 25.72 38.22
C ALA A 16 -8.54 25.78 36.69
N ILE A 17 -7.69 26.61 36.09
CA ILE A 17 -7.46 26.58 34.66
C ILE A 17 -6.73 25.25 34.49
N GLY A 18 -7.50 24.20 34.20
CA GLY A 18 -6.94 22.89 33.93
C GLY A 18 -5.87 23.04 32.85
N LEU A 19 -4.70 22.47 33.09
CA LEU A 19 -3.58 22.59 32.17
C LEU A 19 -3.92 21.83 30.87
N VAL A 20 -3.64 22.46 29.73
CA VAL A 20 -3.88 21.90 28.41
C VAL A 20 -2.62 21.23 27.87
N ILE A 21 -2.70 20.62 26.69
CA ILE A 21 -1.53 19.96 26.09
C ILE A 21 -0.42 20.98 25.86
N GLY A 22 0.80 20.63 26.26
CA GLY A 22 1.98 21.49 26.18
C GLY A 22 2.24 22.36 27.40
N ASP A 23 1.32 22.44 28.36
CA ASP A 23 1.53 23.16 29.62
C ASP A 23 2.44 22.39 30.58
N SER A 24 3.16 23.12 31.44
CA SER A 24 4.03 22.49 32.43
C SER A 24 3.26 21.96 33.64
N CYS A 25 3.42 20.67 33.93
CA CYS A 25 2.71 19.94 34.98
C CYS A 25 3.69 19.24 35.94
N ARG A 26 3.20 18.76 37.09
CA ARG A 26 3.96 17.91 38.03
C ARG A 26 3.34 16.53 38.21
N TYR A 27 2.01 16.46 38.13
CA TYR A 27 1.24 15.23 38.29
C TYR A 27 0.25 15.08 37.15
N ASP A 28 -0.12 13.83 36.83
CA ASP A 28 -1.12 13.54 35.80
C ASP A 28 -2.46 14.25 36.07
N SER A 29 -2.81 14.44 37.33
CA SER A 29 -4.02 15.17 37.74
C SER A 29 -4.02 16.65 37.41
N ASP A 30 -2.86 17.24 37.10
CA ASP A 30 -2.77 18.64 36.70
C ASP A 30 -3.26 18.84 35.25
N CYS A 31 -3.14 17.80 34.43
CA CYS A 31 -3.56 17.80 33.03
C CYS A 31 -5.07 17.49 32.95
N PHE A 32 -5.85 18.50 32.55
CA PHE A 32 -7.31 18.41 32.56
C PHE A 32 -7.89 17.84 31.27
N VAL A 33 -7.10 17.84 30.19
CA VAL A 33 -7.51 17.31 28.90
C VAL A 33 -7.75 15.80 29.03
N GLU A 34 -8.89 15.31 28.55
CA GLU A 34 -9.19 13.89 28.59
C GLU A 34 -8.15 13.10 27.78
N GLN A 35 -7.78 11.91 28.26
CA GLN A 35 -6.74 11.07 27.64
C GLN A 35 -5.36 11.76 27.58
N SER A 36 -5.08 12.70 28.48
CA SER A 36 -3.75 13.26 28.71
C SER A 36 -3.12 12.76 30.01
N TYR A 37 -1.81 12.95 30.14
CA TYR A 37 -1.02 12.66 31.33
C TYR A 37 0.18 13.60 31.41
N CYS A 38 0.84 13.66 32.56
CA CYS A 38 2.00 14.51 32.77
C CYS A 38 3.29 13.77 32.38
N HIS A 39 3.71 13.93 31.13
CA HIS A 39 4.90 13.30 30.61
C HIS A 39 6.14 13.78 31.39
N MET A 40 6.88 12.81 31.94
CA MET A 40 8.11 13.03 32.70
C MET A 40 7.98 14.01 33.87
N GLN A 41 6.77 14.22 34.42
CA GLN A 41 6.49 15.24 35.44
C GLN A 41 6.90 16.65 34.99
N GLN A 42 6.78 16.93 33.68
CA GLN A 42 7.22 18.18 33.09
C GLN A 42 6.16 18.83 32.21
N ILE A 43 5.50 18.07 31.34
CA ILE A 43 4.61 18.62 30.30
C ILE A 43 3.39 17.73 30.07
N CYS A 44 2.22 18.34 29.88
CA CYS A 44 1.01 17.60 29.57
C CYS A 44 1.04 17.10 28.12
N GLU A 45 0.88 15.79 27.93
CA GLU A 45 0.86 15.13 26.62
C GLU A 45 -0.32 14.17 26.52
N CYS A 46 -0.75 13.88 25.29
CA CYS A 46 -1.75 12.85 25.05
C CYS A 46 -1.18 11.46 25.35
N LYS A 47 -2.02 10.56 25.86
CA LYS A 47 -1.69 9.15 26.08
C LYS A 47 -1.42 8.44 24.77
N GLU A 48 -0.86 7.24 24.86
CA GLU A 48 -0.58 6.38 23.70
C GLU A 48 -1.83 6.19 22.82
N ASN A 49 -1.65 6.28 21.51
CA ASN A 49 -2.70 6.22 20.49
C ASN A 49 -3.75 7.35 20.60
N PHE A 50 -3.36 8.50 21.13
CA PHE A 50 -4.09 9.75 21.01
C PHE A 50 -3.18 10.85 20.49
N LEU A 51 -3.72 11.74 19.64
CA LEU A 51 -2.99 12.89 19.09
C LEU A 51 -3.60 14.20 19.57
N PRO A 52 -2.78 15.23 19.83
CA PRO A 52 -3.31 16.54 20.21
C PRO A 52 -3.95 17.23 19.00
N THR A 53 -5.05 17.94 19.25
CA THR A 53 -5.63 18.87 18.27
C THR A 53 -4.72 20.09 18.08
N SER A 54 -4.91 20.80 16.97
CA SER A 54 -4.09 21.98 16.63
C SER A 54 -4.25 23.15 17.60
N ASP A 55 -5.34 23.19 18.35
CA ASP A 55 -5.60 24.16 19.42
C ASP A 55 -5.16 23.65 20.82
N HIS A 56 -4.58 22.45 20.90
CA HIS A 56 -4.14 21.78 22.13
C HIS A 56 -5.23 21.51 23.18
N GLN A 57 -6.50 21.63 22.81
CA GLN A 57 -7.61 21.48 23.76
C GLN A 57 -8.09 20.04 23.92
N TYR A 58 -7.82 19.16 22.96
CA TYR A 58 -8.31 17.80 22.96
C TYR A 58 -7.24 16.80 22.51
N CYS A 59 -7.36 15.58 23.02
CA CYS A 59 -6.65 14.42 22.52
C CYS A 59 -7.63 13.57 21.71
N VAL A 60 -7.40 13.44 20.41
CA VAL A 60 -8.25 12.66 19.49
C VAL A 60 -7.71 11.24 19.35
N ALA A 61 -8.62 10.26 19.32
CA ALA A 61 -8.28 8.85 19.19
C ALA A 61 -7.61 8.56 17.84
N THR A 62 -6.57 7.74 17.85
CA THR A 62 -5.95 7.14 16.67
C THR A 62 -6.25 5.65 16.59
N VAL A 63 -5.82 4.99 15.51
CA VAL A 63 -5.89 3.53 15.41
C VAL A 63 -5.08 2.92 16.56
N GLY A 64 -5.71 2.03 17.32
CA GLY A 64 -5.15 1.45 18.56
C GLY A 64 -5.52 2.18 19.84
N ALA A 65 -6.27 3.30 19.79
CA ALA A 65 -6.77 3.98 20.98
C ALA A 65 -7.66 3.06 21.81
N ILE A 66 -7.60 3.16 23.14
CA ILE A 66 -8.49 2.43 24.03
C ILE A 66 -9.91 3.00 23.89
N CYS A 67 -10.90 2.13 23.77
CA CYS A 67 -12.31 2.50 23.71
C CYS A 67 -13.15 1.50 24.51
N ASN A 68 -14.29 1.96 25.01
CA ASN A 68 -15.35 1.16 25.65
C ASN A 68 -16.64 1.20 24.82
N SER A 69 -16.84 2.27 24.05
CA SER A 69 -18.01 2.49 23.23
C SER A 69 -17.66 2.89 21.81
N LYS A 70 -18.62 2.77 20.89
CA LYS A 70 -18.46 3.24 19.50
C LYS A 70 -18.24 4.76 19.42
N HIS A 71 -18.69 5.52 20.42
CA HIS A 71 -18.53 6.97 20.44
C HIS A 71 -17.10 7.41 20.74
N ASP A 72 -16.32 6.58 21.41
CA ASP A 72 -14.96 6.92 21.83
C ASP A 72 -14.01 7.06 20.63
N CYS A 73 -14.31 6.32 19.54
CA CYS A 73 -13.57 6.39 18.28
C CYS A 73 -14.14 7.43 17.30
N SER A 74 -15.13 8.25 17.69
CA SER A 74 -15.84 9.11 16.73
C SER A 74 -14.97 10.19 16.09
N THR A 75 -13.88 10.57 16.75
CA THR A 75 -12.89 11.52 16.20
C THR A 75 -12.04 10.90 15.09
N LEU A 76 -11.94 9.57 15.05
CA LEU A 76 -11.27 8.80 14.01
C LEU A 76 -12.31 8.35 12.98
N GLU A 77 -12.43 9.09 11.89
CA GLU A 77 -13.40 8.76 10.83
C GLU A 77 -13.20 7.35 10.27
N ASN A 78 -14.31 6.69 9.93
CA ASN A 78 -14.34 5.32 9.40
C ASN A 78 -13.72 4.27 10.32
N SER A 79 -13.80 4.48 11.63
CA SER A 79 -13.34 3.52 12.64
C SER A 79 -14.49 2.94 13.47
N ILE A 80 -14.19 1.87 14.20
CA ILE A 80 -15.10 1.19 15.10
C ILE A 80 -14.32 0.65 16.30
N CYS A 81 -14.95 0.67 17.47
CA CYS A 81 -14.43 0.03 18.67
C CYS A 81 -14.60 -1.50 18.59
N ILE A 82 -13.49 -2.24 18.56
CA ILE A 82 -13.44 -3.71 18.55
C ILE A 82 -12.40 -4.13 19.60
N GLU A 83 -12.77 -5.06 20.49
CA GLU A 83 -11.87 -5.58 21.54
C GLU A 83 -11.17 -4.45 22.34
N ASP A 84 -11.98 -3.47 22.77
CA ASP A 84 -11.54 -2.30 23.52
C ASP A 84 -10.52 -1.41 22.79
N ARG A 85 -10.44 -1.51 21.45
CA ARG A 85 -9.53 -0.71 20.62
C ARG A 85 -10.23 -0.10 19.41
N CYS A 86 -9.86 1.13 19.08
CA CYS A 86 -10.30 1.80 17.86
C CYS A 86 -9.55 1.21 16.66
N LEU A 87 -10.28 0.54 15.76
CA LEU A 87 -9.74 -0.03 14.53
C LEU A 87 -10.47 0.53 13.32
N CYS A 88 -9.82 0.52 12.15
CA CYS A 88 -10.48 0.89 10.91
C CYS A 88 -11.64 -0.08 10.61
N SER A 89 -12.77 0.49 10.19
CA SER A 89 -13.95 -0.27 9.78
C SER A 89 -13.66 -1.12 8.56
N LYS A 90 -14.51 -2.13 8.31
CA LYS A 90 -14.40 -2.97 7.13
C LYS A 90 -14.34 -2.13 5.85
N GLY A 91 -13.34 -2.40 5.01
CA GLY A 91 -13.10 -1.66 3.76
C GLY A 91 -12.19 -0.45 3.92
N TYR A 92 -11.63 -0.22 5.11
CA TYR A 92 -10.65 0.83 5.39
C TYR A 92 -9.38 0.24 6.01
N VAL A 93 -8.26 0.91 5.79
CA VAL A 93 -6.95 0.56 6.34
C VAL A 93 -6.31 1.77 7.02
N PRO A 94 -5.51 1.57 8.07
CA PRO A 94 -4.80 2.65 8.75
C PRO A 94 -3.76 3.28 7.82
N ASP A 95 -3.59 4.60 7.92
CA ASP A 95 -2.45 5.28 7.33
C ASP A 95 -1.15 4.97 8.09
N PRO A 96 0.04 5.28 7.52
CA PRO A 96 1.32 4.98 8.16
C PRO A 96 1.51 5.63 9.54
N HIS A 97 0.73 6.68 9.86
CA HIS A 97 0.76 7.38 11.13
C HIS A 97 -0.35 6.94 12.10
N ASN A 98 -1.18 5.96 11.74
CA ASN A 98 -2.36 5.51 12.48
C ASN A 98 -3.39 6.61 12.78
N SER A 99 -3.25 7.78 12.18
CA SER A 99 -4.05 8.97 12.44
C SER A 99 -5.36 9.00 11.64
N ALA A 100 -5.45 8.21 10.58
CA ALA A 100 -6.62 8.17 9.71
C ALA A 100 -6.86 6.78 9.11
N CYS A 101 -8.13 6.47 8.87
CA CYS A 101 -8.54 5.28 8.13
C CYS A 101 -8.88 5.67 6.67
N ARG A 102 -8.14 5.11 5.70
CA ARG A 102 -8.35 5.35 4.27
C ARG A 102 -9.03 4.17 3.59
N PRO A 103 -9.84 4.41 2.54
CA PRO A 103 -10.52 3.34 1.83
C PRO A 103 -9.52 2.40 1.16
N VAL A 104 -9.84 1.12 1.18
CA VAL A 104 -9.12 0.07 0.47
C VAL A 104 -9.24 0.30 -1.04
N ALA A 105 -8.11 0.20 -1.73
CA ALA A 105 -8.04 0.36 -3.18
C ALA A 105 -8.65 -0.87 -3.89
N GLN A 106 -9.32 -0.65 -5.02
CA GLN A 106 -10.15 -1.66 -5.70
C GLN A 106 -9.37 -2.54 -6.71
N GLY A 107 -8.04 -2.55 -6.64
CA GLY A 107 -7.18 -3.33 -7.53
C GLY A 107 -6.15 -2.49 -8.30
N GLU A 108 -5.55 -3.08 -9.33
CA GLU A 108 -4.50 -2.43 -10.12
C GLU A 108 -4.97 -1.11 -10.73
N ASN A 109 -4.09 -0.11 -10.74
CA ASN A 109 -4.34 1.26 -11.19
C ASN A 109 -5.41 2.04 -10.39
N SER A 110 -5.92 1.51 -9.28
CA SER A 110 -6.76 2.28 -8.36
C SER A 110 -5.97 3.40 -7.69
N ASP A 111 -6.66 4.49 -7.33
CA ASP A 111 -6.06 5.60 -6.59
C ASP A 111 -5.65 5.16 -5.18
N CYS A 112 -4.49 5.63 -4.73
CA CYS A 112 -3.95 5.32 -3.41
C CYS A 112 -3.06 6.47 -2.89
N ASP A 113 -2.92 6.50 -1.57
CA ASP A 113 -2.00 7.37 -0.82
C ASP A 113 -0.78 6.56 -0.32
N PHE A 114 -0.98 5.31 0.08
CA PHE A 114 0.04 4.42 0.65
C PHE A 114 -0.22 2.93 0.34
N ASP A 115 0.81 2.10 0.55
CA ASP A 115 0.84 0.70 0.12
C ASP A 115 -0.29 -0.16 0.71
N ALA A 116 -0.61 0.02 1.99
CA ALA A 116 -1.61 -0.80 2.69
C ALA A 116 -3.00 -0.78 2.02
N GLN A 117 -3.36 0.31 1.33
CA GLN A 117 -4.62 0.38 0.57
C GLN A 117 -4.66 -0.63 -0.58
N CYS A 118 -3.52 -0.86 -1.24
CA CYS A 118 -3.38 -1.82 -2.33
C CYS A 118 -3.26 -3.24 -1.78
N GLN A 119 -2.50 -3.41 -0.70
CA GLN A 119 -2.14 -4.73 -0.15
C GLN A 119 -3.33 -5.51 0.39
N GLN A 120 -4.37 -4.83 0.88
CA GLN A 120 -5.56 -5.48 1.42
C GLN A 120 -6.29 -6.38 0.41
N LEU A 121 -6.35 -5.99 -0.87
CA LEU A 121 -6.96 -6.80 -1.93
C LEU A 121 -5.93 -7.46 -2.86
N MET A 122 -4.86 -6.75 -3.18
CA MET A 122 -3.88 -7.22 -4.17
C MET A 122 -2.76 -8.07 -3.55
N GLY A 123 -2.69 -8.16 -2.22
CA GLY A 123 -1.64 -8.87 -1.49
C GLY A 123 -0.38 -8.03 -1.27
N GLU A 124 0.54 -8.58 -0.46
CA GLU A 124 1.74 -7.89 0.01
C GLU A 124 2.69 -7.42 -1.11
N PHE A 125 2.62 -8.06 -2.29
CA PHE A 125 3.44 -7.71 -3.45
C PHE A 125 2.86 -6.55 -4.28
N SER A 126 2.01 -5.72 -3.68
CA SER A 126 1.49 -4.50 -4.28
C SER A 126 2.01 -3.26 -3.55
N THR A 127 2.14 -2.17 -4.29
CA THR A 127 2.64 -0.88 -3.81
C THR A 127 1.85 0.27 -4.43
N CYS A 128 1.72 1.36 -3.69
CA CYS A 128 1.21 2.62 -4.18
C CYS A 128 2.35 3.44 -4.80
N THR A 129 2.44 3.42 -6.13
CA THR A 129 3.46 4.17 -6.87
C THR A 129 2.79 5.18 -7.80
N ARG A 130 3.20 6.45 -7.69
CA ARG A 130 2.61 7.56 -8.48
C ARG A 130 1.08 7.63 -8.32
N ARG A 131 0.59 7.57 -7.07
CA ARG A 131 -0.83 7.61 -6.71
C ARG A 131 -1.67 6.46 -7.28
N ARG A 132 -1.04 5.38 -7.74
CA ARG A 132 -1.70 4.25 -8.39
C ARG A 132 -1.18 2.94 -7.82
N CYS A 133 -2.08 2.02 -7.51
CA CYS A 133 -1.72 0.67 -7.09
C CYS A 133 -1.06 -0.10 -8.25
N GLN A 134 0.12 -0.65 -8.01
CA GLN A 134 0.90 -1.42 -8.97
C GLN A 134 1.48 -2.65 -8.26
N CYS A 135 1.75 -3.72 -9.01
CA CYS A 135 2.55 -4.81 -8.50
C CYS A 135 4.03 -4.42 -8.40
N LEU A 136 4.72 -4.96 -7.40
CA LEU A 136 6.17 -4.83 -7.27
C LEU A 136 6.89 -5.41 -8.50
N PRO A 137 8.16 -5.03 -8.75
CA PRO A 137 8.95 -5.65 -9.80
C PRO A 137 8.93 -7.18 -9.74
N ASN A 138 8.95 -7.83 -10.91
CA ASN A 138 8.83 -9.28 -11.07
C ASN A 138 7.50 -9.88 -10.59
N HIS A 139 6.46 -9.07 -10.41
CA HIS A 139 5.11 -9.52 -10.16
C HIS A 139 4.16 -8.94 -11.21
N HIS A 140 3.05 -9.62 -11.47
CA HIS A 140 1.99 -9.14 -12.33
C HIS A 140 0.62 -9.38 -11.70
N PHE A 141 -0.37 -8.64 -12.16
CA PHE A 141 -1.70 -8.66 -11.59
C PHE A 141 -2.56 -9.76 -12.20
N LEU A 142 -3.11 -10.62 -11.33
CA LEU A 142 -4.10 -11.64 -11.66
C LEU A 142 -5.15 -11.71 -10.53
N GLY A 143 -5.85 -10.59 -10.30
CA GLY A 143 -6.69 -10.39 -9.11
C GLY A 143 -5.88 -10.09 -7.84
N THR A 144 -4.73 -10.75 -7.68
CA THR A 144 -3.66 -10.41 -6.73
C THR A 144 -2.33 -10.28 -7.48
N CYS A 145 -1.34 -9.62 -6.87
CA CYS A 145 0.00 -9.58 -7.40
C CYS A 145 0.70 -10.93 -7.17
N ILE A 146 0.99 -11.63 -8.26
CA ILE A 146 1.67 -12.92 -8.24
C ILE A 146 3.03 -12.83 -8.93
N ARG A 147 3.96 -13.69 -8.52
CA ARG A 147 5.31 -13.71 -9.09
C ARG A 147 5.26 -14.05 -10.59
N SER A 148 5.86 -13.18 -11.39
CA SER A 148 6.02 -13.36 -12.83
C SER A 148 7.06 -14.42 -13.13
N LYS A 149 6.72 -15.37 -14.01
CA LYS A 149 7.63 -16.41 -14.52
C LYS A 149 7.94 -16.19 -15.99
N GLY A 150 9.22 -16.10 -16.33
CA GLY A 150 9.70 -15.89 -17.69
C GLY A 150 9.91 -17.19 -18.45
N LEU A 151 10.38 -17.08 -19.69
CA LEU A 151 10.74 -18.23 -20.52
C LEU A 151 11.72 -19.17 -19.79
N GLY A 152 11.41 -20.46 -19.75
CA GLY A 152 12.21 -21.51 -19.10
C GLY A 152 11.92 -21.72 -17.62
N ASP A 153 11.23 -20.80 -16.94
CA ASP A 153 10.87 -20.93 -15.53
C ASP A 153 9.82 -22.01 -15.31
N THR A 154 9.91 -22.70 -14.17
CA THR A 154 8.96 -23.77 -13.80
C THR A 154 7.59 -23.19 -13.49
N CYS A 155 6.54 -23.65 -14.16
CA CYS A 155 5.16 -23.16 -14.05
C CYS A 155 4.18 -24.29 -13.72
N LYS A 156 3.07 -23.93 -13.07
CA LYS A 156 1.94 -24.85 -12.84
C LYS A 156 0.82 -24.66 -13.85
N ASN A 157 0.59 -23.41 -14.25
CA ASN A 157 -0.48 -23.03 -15.17
C ASN A 157 -0.02 -21.89 -16.08
N ASN A 158 -0.82 -21.61 -17.11
CA ASN A 158 -0.52 -20.56 -18.09
C ASN A 158 -0.48 -19.16 -17.48
N THR A 159 -1.22 -18.91 -16.40
CA THR A 159 -1.33 -17.58 -15.79
C THR A 159 -0.09 -17.18 -15.02
N GLU A 160 0.74 -18.14 -14.58
CA GLU A 160 2.03 -17.84 -13.95
C GLU A 160 3.08 -17.32 -14.95
N CYS A 161 2.95 -17.71 -16.23
CA CYS A 161 3.90 -17.31 -17.27
C CYS A 161 3.62 -15.88 -17.75
N PHE A 162 4.50 -14.97 -17.39
CA PHE A 162 4.37 -13.55 -17.68
C PHE A 162 5.21 -13.16 -18.90
N GLY A 163 4.52 -12.75 -19.97
CA GLY A 163 5.14 -12.29 -21.20
C GLY A 163 4.34 -12.67 -22.44
N ASN A 164 4.57 -11.93 -23.53
CA ASN A 164 3.83 -12.14 -24.78
C ASN A 164 4.12 -13.52 -25.36
N PHE A 165 3.06 -14.20 -25.77
CA PHE A 165 3.11 -15.51 -26.42
C PHE A 165 3.81 -16.60 -25.60
N LEU A 166 3.84 -16.48 -24.27
CA LEU A 166 4.23 -17.58 -23.38
C LEU A 166 3.01 -18.44 -23.02
N GLN A 167 3.29 -19.69 -22.70
CA GLN A 167 2.36 -20.66 -22.13
C GLN A 167 3.13 -21.65 -21.25
N CYS A 168 2.45 -22.31 -20.32
CA CYS A 168 3.04 -23.37 -19.52
C CYS A 168 3.02 -24.69 -20.30
N SER A 169 4.20 -25.32 -20.47
CA SER A 169 4.30 -26.66 -21.05
C SER A 169 3.72 -27.68 -20.09
N MET A 170 2.77 -28.51 -20.57
CA MET A 170 2.18 -29.58 -19.76
C MET A 170 3.14 -30.77 -19.54
N THR A 171 4.17 -30.90 -20.37
CA THR A 171 5.16 -31.98 -20.28
C THR A 171 6.35 -31.59 -19.42
N ASP A 172 6.90 -30.39 -19.66
CA ASP A 172 8.13 -29.93 -19.00
C ASP A 172 7.86 -29.09 -17.76
N HIS A 173 6.60 -28.72 -17.52
CA HIS A 173 6.18 -27.78 -16.48
C HIS A 173 7.01 -26.49 -16.48
N ARG A 174 7.33 -25.98 -17.67
CA ARG A 174 8.12 -24.76 -17.87
C ARG A 174 7.43 -23.80 -18.83
N CYS A 175 7.63 -22.51 -18.64
CA CYS A 175 7.12 -21.49 -19.55
C CYS A 175 7.86 -21.59 -20.89
N VAL A 176 7.11 -21.83 -21.96
CA VAL A 176 7.60 -21.98 -23.34
C VAL A 176 6.85 -21.04 -24.27
N CYS A 177 7.40 -20.77 -25.45
CA CYS A 177 6.68 -20.03 -26.47
C CYS A 177 5.48 -20.83 -26.97
N ARG A 178 4.37 -20.14 -27.24
CA ARG A 178 3.18 -20.71 -27.88
C ARG A 178 3.53 -21.26 -29.27
N PRO A 179 2.79 -22.27 -29.77
CA PRO A 179 2.97 -22.78 -31.12
C PRO A 179 2.99 -21.65 -32.16
N GLY A 180 3.96 -21.68 -33.09
CA GLY A 180 4.16 -20.62 -34.09
C GLY A 180 5.07 -19.46 -33.63
N TYR A 181 5.55 -19.48 -32.39
CA TYR A 181 6.51 -18.50 -31.86
C TYR A 181 7.81 -19.19 -31.44
N SER A 182 8.94 -18.49 -31.61
CA SER A 182 10.27 -18.93 -31.22
C SER A 182 10.90 -17.97 -30.22
N ALA A 183 11.72 -18.54 -29.33
CA ALA A 183 12.48 -17.78 -28.35
C ALA A 183 13.55 -16.91 -29.03
N THR A 184 13.69 -15.69 -28.55
CA THR A 184 14.74 -14.75 -28.96
C THR A 184 15.89 -14.75 -27.97
N SER A 185 17.05 -14.20 -28.37
CA SER A 185 18.20 -13.99 -27.47
C SER A 185 17.90 -13.09 -26.27
N GLN A 186 16.82 -12.30 -26.33
CA GLN A 186 16.36 -11.42 -25.24
C GLN A 186 15.39 -12.12 -24.28
N GLY A 187 15.14 -13.43 -24.43
CA GLY A 187 14.21 -14.18 -23.57
C GLY A 187 12.73 -13.92 -23.85
N THR A 188 12.39 -13.33 -25.00
CA THR A 188 11.00 -13.09 -25.45
C THR A 188 10.61 -13.99 -26.60
N CYS A 189 9.31 -14.19 -26.85
CA CYS A 189 8.81 -14.97 -27.96
C CYS A 189 8.44 -14.08 -29.15
N LYS A 190 8.88 -14.43 -30.36
CA LYS A 190 8.53 -13.74 -31.63
C LYS A 190 7.99 -14.74 -32.65
N SER A 191 7.18 -14.27 -33.59
CA SER A 191 6.58 -15.13 -34.63
C SER A 191 7.67 -15.81 -35.47
N ALA A 192 7.58 -17.13 -35.61
CA ALA A 192 8.52 -17.91 -36.42
C ALA A 192 8.32 -17.70 -37.94
N ALA A 193 7.22 -17.08 -38.36
CA ALA A 193 6.85 -16.81 -39.75
C ALA A 193 7.73 -15.74 -40.48
N GLY A 194 8.84 -15.31 -39.88
CA GLY A 194 9.81 -14.39 -40.47
C GLY A 194 11.08 -15.07 -41.01
N ALA A 195 11.20 -16.39 -40.89
CA ALA A 195 12.26 -17.12 -41.59
C ALA A 195 11.86 -17.23 -43.08
N SER A 196 12.19 -16.19 -43.85
CA SER A 196 12.13 -16.23 -45.31
C SER A 196 12.76 -17.52 -45.80
N SER A 197 11.94 -18.40 -46.35
CA SER A 197 12.36 -19.63 -46.98
C SER A 197 13.27 -19.27 -48.15
N ARG A 198 14.59 -19.43 -47.96
CA ARG A 198 15.66 -19.38 -48.98
C ARG A 198 15.52 -20.46 -50.07
N ILE A 199 14.31 -20.98 -50.29
CA ILE A 199 14.01 -21.98 -51.31
C ILE A 199 13.91 -21.31 -52.70
N SER A 200 13.65 -19.99 -52.76
CA SER A 200 13.61 -19.23 -54.02
C SER A 200 15.00 -19.04 -54.66
N ASP A 201 16.08 -18.99 -53.88
CA ASP A 201 17.43 -18.74 -54.41
C ASP A 201 18.03 -19.99 -55.07
N LEU A 202 17.65 -21.20 -54.61
CA LEU A 202 18.13 -22.47 -55.19
C LEU A 202 17.51 -22.80 -56.55
N LEU A 203 16.25 -22.40 -56.78
CA LEU A 203 15.57 -22.60 -58.07
C LEU A 203 16.17 -21.71 -59.18
N LEU A 204 16.57 -20.49 -58.84
CA LEU A 204 17.24 -19.58 -59.78
C LEU A 204 18.63 -20.08 -60.15
N ILE A 205 19.40 -20.61 -59.20
CA ILE A 205 20.73 -21.19 -59.47
C ILE A 205 20.61 -22.44 -60.37
N PHE A 206 19.62 -23.30 -60.13
CA PHE A 206 19.41 -24.50 -60.95
C PHE A 206 19.03 -24.16 -62.41
N LEU A 207 18.19 -23.14 -62.61
CA LEU A 207 17.81 -22.65 -63.95
C LEU A 207 19.00 -22.00 -64.68
N VAL A 208 19.86 -21.26 -63.97
CA VAL A 208 21.08 -20.68 -64.56
C VAL A 208 22.07 -21.78 -64.96
N ILE A 209 22.28 -22.81 -64.14
CA ILE A 209 23.16 -23.93 -64.48
C ILE A 209 22.64 -24.72 -65.69
N LEU A 210 21.32 -24.95 -65.79
CA LEU A 210 20.69 -25.58 -66.95
C LEU A 210 20.88 -24.75 -68.24
N SER A 211 20.81 -23.42 -68.15
CA SER A 211 21.00 -22.54 -69.31
C SER A 211 22.46 -22.46 -69.80
N ILE A 212 23.43 -22.70 -68.92
CA ILE A 212 24.87 -22.75 -69.27
C ILE A 212 25.21 -24.10 -69.91
N HIS A 213 24.61 -25.21 -69.44
CA HIS A 213 24.86 -26.54 -69.98
C HIS A 213 24.27 -26.79 -71.38
N PHE A 214 23.33 -25.95 -71.83
CA PHE A 214 22.75 -25.99 -73.18
C PHE A 214 23.45 -25.05 -74.19
N ASN A 215 24.44 -24.25 -73.76
CA ASN A 215 25.20 -23.33 -74.62
C ASN A 215 26.63 -23.81 -74.93
N PHE A 216 26.91 -25.11 -74.73
CA PHE A 216 28.16 -25.77 -75.15
C PHE A 216 27.87 -26.97 -76.04
#